data_AF-A0A1Q2L4N8-F1
#
_entry.id   AF-A0A1Q2L4N8-F1
#
_cell.length_a   1.000
_cell.length_b   1.000
_cell.length_c   1.000
_cell.angle_alpha   90.00
_cell.angle_beta   90.00
_cell.angle_gamma   90.00
#
_symmetry.space_group_name_H-M   'P 1'
#
loop_
_entity.id
_entity.type
_entity.pdbx_description
1 polymer ?
#
loop_
_entity_poly.entity_id
_entity_poly.type
_entity_poly.pdbx_seq_one_letter_code
_entity_poly.pdbx_strand_id
1 'polypeptide(L)'
;MATKTPLRVYEKYNDAFAEFVFNNRAEADKGLNHPCPLIYGVVCDSRPSILMEKYREGEISKEQAKEEILAGPVGARQLSIYRQSICDKLILEKVYSAIDGREMKLS
;
A
#
# COMPACT_ATOMS: atom_id res chain seq x y z
N MET A 1 26.34 -10.21 -7.80
CA MET A 1 26.28 -9.11 -6.80
C MET A 1 24.84 -8.98 -6.35
N ALA A 2 24.55 -9.19 -5.06
CA ALA A 2 23.20 -9.01 -4.52
C ALA A 2 22.88 -7.51 -4.55
N THR A 3 22.06 -7.08 -5.52
CA THR A 3 21.55 -5.70 -5.56
C THR A 3 20.79 -5.45 -4.27
N LYS A 4 21.29 -4.53 -3.44
CA LYS A 4 20.72 -4.14 -2.16
C LYS A 4 19.26 -3.76 -2.40
N THR A 5 18.35 -4.64 -1.99
CA THR A 5 16.91 -4.53 -2.20
C THR A 5 16.39 -3.30 -1.44
N PRO A 6 15.97 -2.21 -2.10
CA PRO A 6 15.60 -1.00 -1.38
C PRO A 6 14.22 -1.18 -0.73
N LEU A 7 14.19 -1.32 0.59
CA LEU A 7 12.97 -1.15 1.38
C LEU A 7 12.54 0.31 1.29
N ARG A 8 11.27 0.56 0.93
CA ARG A 8 10.71 1.92 0.97
C ARG A 8 9.78 2.05 2.18
N VAL A 9 10.12 2.99 3.04
CA VAL A 9 9.40 3.23 4.29
C VAL A 9 8.77 4.62 4.21
N TYR A 10 7.45 4.69 4.36
CA TYR A 10 6.73 5.95 4.51
C TYR A 10 6.31 6.10 5.98
N GLU A 11 7.25 6.54 6.81
CA GLU A 11 7.00 6.72 8.26
C GLU A 11 6.09 7.91 8.57
N LYS A 12 5.99 8.85 7.62
CA LYS A 12 5.20 10.07 7.72
C LYS A 12 4.25 10.15 6.53
N TYR A 13 3.02 10.55 6.82
CA TYR A 13 2.01 10.94 5.83
C TYR A 13 2.38 12.32 5.28
N ASN A 14 3.29 12.36 4.32
CA ASN A 14 3.79 13.59 3.69
C ASN A 14 3.58 13.56 2.16
N ASP A 15 3.93 14.64 1.48
CA ASP A 15 3.75 14.75 0.02
C ASP A 15 4.40 13.61 -0.76
N ALA A 16 5.57 13.12 -0.33
CA ALA A 16 6.24 12.00 -0.99
C ALA A 16 5.44 10.70 -0.88
N PHE A 17 4.74 10.48 0.24
CA PHE A 17 3.79 9.38 0.40
C PHE A 17 2.56 9.58 -0.48
N ALA A 18 1.93 10.76 -0.46
CA ALA A 18 0.73 11.04 -1.24
C ALA A 18 0.97 10.91 -2.75
N GLU A 19 2.10 11.45 -3.23
CA GLU A 19 2.55 11.34 -4.61
C GLU A 19 2.75 9.88 -5.01
N PHE A 20 3.37 9.08 -4.14
CA PHE A 20 3.55 7.66 -4.39
C PHE A 20 2.23 6.88 -4.46
N VAL A 21 1.30 7.13 -3.53
CA VAL A 21 -0.02 6.48 -3.51
C VAL A 21 -0.80 6.87 -4.76
N PHE A 22 -0.83 8.16 -5.09
CA PHE A 22 -1.50 8.67 -6.27
C PHE A 22 -0.97 8.00 -7.54
N ASN A 23 0.34 8.03 -7.79
CA ASN A 23 0.92 7.50 -9.02
C ASN A 23 0.68 5.98 -9.16
N ASN A 24 0.75 5.21 -8.07
CA ASN A 24 0.44 3.77 -8.13
C ASN A 24 -1.03 3.46 -8.40
N ARG A 25 -1.95 4.31 -7.94
CA ARG A 25 -3.39 4.07 -8.09
C ARG A 25 -3.92 4.62 -9.41
N ALA A 26 -3.44 5.78 -9.84
CA ALA A 26 -3.84 6.41 -11.09
C ALA A 26 -3.47 5.54 -12.28
N GLU A 27 -2.28 4.94 -12.24
CA GLU A 27 -1.70 4.11 -13.30
C GLU A 27 -1.73 2.60 -12.97
N ALA A 28 -2.66 2.16 -12.11
CA ALA A 28 -2.74 0.77 -11.67
C ALA A 28 -2.97 -0.22 -12.82
N ASP A 29 -3.61 0.23 -13.90
CA ASP A 29 -3.83 -0.50 -15.16
C ASP A 29 -2.53 -0.82 -15.91
N LYS A 30 -1.46 -0.04 -15.69
CA LYS A 30 -0.12 -0.26 -16.26
C LYS A 30 0.71 -1.27 -15.45
N GLY A 31 0.16 -1.77 -14.34
CA GLY A 31 0.84 -2.70 -13.44
C GLY A 31 1.69 -2.00 -12.40
N LEU A 32 2.77 -2.67 -11.96
CA LEU A 32 3.61 -2.19 -10.87
C LEU A 32 4.53 -1.05 -11.33
N ASN A 33 4.23 0.18 -10.93
CA ASN A 33 4.98 1.38 -11.36
C ASN A 33 6.15 1.74 -10.44
N HIS A 34 6.63 0.80 -9.62
CA HIS A 34 7.79 1.01 -8.76
C HIS A 34 8.68 -0.24 -8.68
N PRO A 35 10.01 -0.08 -8.49
CA PRO A 35 10.92 -1.21 -8.32
C PRO A 35 10.96 -1.74 -6.87
N CYS A 36 10.24 -1.09 -5.95
CA CYS A 36 10.25 -1.39 -4.52
C CYS A 36 9.60 -2.76 -4.24
N PRO A 37 10.33 -3.71 -3.67
CA PRO A 37 9.80 -5.05 -3.40
C PRO A 37 9.12 -5.18 -2.04
N LEU A 38 9.37 -4.21 -1.16
CA LEU A 38 8.75 -4.07 0.15
C LEU A 38 8.40 -2.62 0.36
N ILE A 39 7.17 -2.37 0.81
CA ILE A 39 6.68 -1.04 1.16
C ILE A 39 5.98 -1.11 2.51
N TYR A 40 6.34 -0.21 3.40
CA TYR A 40 5.74 -0.10 4.72
C TYR A 40 5.13 1.29 4.92
N GLY A 41 3.90 1.34 5.43
CA GLY A 41 3.20 2.59 5.80
C GLY A 41 1.92 2.90 5.03
N VAL A 42 1.35 1.95 4.29
CA VAL A 42 0.14 2.22 3.48
C VAL A 42 -1.13 2.11 4.33
N VAL A 43 -2.09 3.02 4.10
CA VAL A 43 -3.45 2.96 4.64
C VAL A 43 -4.31 2.07 3.73
N CYS A 44 -5.00 1.13 4.38
CA CYS A 44 -6.04 0.29 3.79
C CYS A 44 -7.30 1.13 3.62
N ASP A 45 -7.78 1.30 2.38
CA ASP A 45 -9.23 1.29 2.07
C ASP A 45 -9.50 1.49 0.58
N SER A 46 -10.79 1.51 0.23
CA SER A 46 -11.36 1.96 -1.04
C SER A 46 -11.18 3.45 -1.32
N ARG A 47 -10.77 4.27 -0.33
CA ARG A 47 -10.65 5.74 -0.47
C ARG A 47 -9.71 6.15 -1.62
N PRO A 48 -8.48 5.62 -1.75
CA PRO A 48 -7.67 5.91 -2.93
C PRO A 48 -8.34 5.51 -4.24
N SER A 49 -9.10 4.41 -4.28
CA SER A 49 -9.83 3.99 -5.48
C SER A 49 -10.93 4.99 -5.87
N ILE A 50 -11.72 5.46 -4.90
CA ILE A 50 -12.76 6.49 -5.10
C ILE A 50 -12.13 7.81 -5.57
N LEU A 51 -11.01 8.22 -4.97
CA LEU A 51 -10.30 9.43 -5.38
C LEU A 51 -9.76 9.31 -6.81
N MET A 52 -9.28 8.13 -7.23
CA MET A 52 -8.83 7.94 -8.60
C MET A 52 -9.99 7.97 -9.61
N GLU A 53 -11.17 7.49 -9.24
CA GLU A 53 -12.37 7.58 -10.07
C GLU A 53 -12.74 9.05 -10.30
N LYS A 54 -12.89 9.83 -9.23
CA LYS A 54 -13.15 11.28 -9.30
C LYS A 54 -12.09 12.04 -10.09
N TYR A 55 -10.82 11.68 -9.94
CA TYR A 55 -9.72 12.27 -10.71
C TYR A 55 -9.85 11.96 -12.21
N ARG A 56 -10.18 10.72 -12.58
CA ARG A 56 -10.36 10.31 -13.98
C ARG A 56 -11.58 10.97 -14.62
N GLU A 57 -12.62 11.21 -13.83
CA GLU A 57 -13.82 11.96 -14.25
C GLU A 57 -13.60 13.48 -14.33
N GLY A 58 -12.45 13.96 -13.87
CA GLY A 58 -12.11 15.40 -13.87
C GLY A 58 -12.79 16.20 -12.76
N GLU A 59 -13.40 15.53 -11.77
CA GLU A 59 -14.08 16.18 -10.64
C GLU A 59 -13.11 16.79 -9.63
N ILE A 60 -11.92 16.20 -9.49
CA ILE A 60 -10.86 16.67 -8.59
C ILE A 60 -9.52 16.73 -9.32
N SER A 61 -8.67 17.68 -8.93
CA SER A 61 -7.29 17.77 -9.40
C SER A 61 -6.39 16.73 -8.71
N LYS A 62 -5.17 16.56 -9.25
CA LYS A 62 -4.13 15.74 -8.62
C LYS A 62 -3.77 16.26 -7.23
N GLU A 63 -3.69 17.58 -7.07
CA GLU A 63 -3.38 18.26 -5.81
C GLU A 63 -4.46 17.97 -4.77
N GLN A 64 -5.74 18.11 -5.14
CA GLN A 64 -6.88 17.79 -4.28
C GLN A 64 -6.89 16.30 -3.89
N ALA A 65 -6.62 15.40 -4.83
CA ALA A 65 -6.51 13.97 -4.54
C ALA A 65 -5.39 13.66 -3.54
N LYS A 66 -4.23 14.34 -3.64
CA LYS A 66 -3.12 14.17 -2.71
C LYS A 66 -3.44 14.71 -1.31
N GLU A 67 -4.07 15.87 -1.22
CA GLU A 67 -4.55 16.41 0.06
C GLU A 67 -5.54 15.46 0.74
N GLU A 68 -6.48 14.89 -0.02
CA GLU A 68 -7.45 13.93 0.47
C GLU A 68 -6.85 12.57 0.88
N ILE A 69 -5.74 12.16 0.25
CA ILE A 69 -4.95 11.00 0.69
C ILE A 69 -4.30 11.28 2.05
N LEU A 70 -3.82 12.50 2.28
CA LEU A 70 -3.17 12.91 3.53
C LEU A 70 -4.18 13.17 4.65
N ALA A 71 -5.40 13.62 4.32
CA ALA A 71 -6.48 13.90 5.26
C ALA A 71 -7.23 12.64 5.71
N GLY A 72 -7.01 11.50 5.05
CA GLY A 72 -7.61 10.22 5.43
C GLY A 72 -7.15 9.75 6.82
N PRO A 73 -7.95 8.93 7.52
CA PRO A 73 -7.55 8.37 8.80
C PRO A 73 -6.23 7.61 8.64
N VAL A 74 -5.29 7.89 9.53
CA VAL A 74 -4.04 7.15 9.67
C VAL A 74 -4.40 5.75 10.19
N GLY A 75 -4.74 4.85 9.27
CA GLY A 75 -4.99 3.45 9.57
C GLY A 75 -3.77 2.76 10.16
N ALA A 76 -3.95 1.51 10.62
CA ALA A 76 -2.83 0.68 11.03
C ALA A 76 -1.81 0.57 9.89
N ARG A 77 -0.53 0.72 10.21
CA ARG A 77 0.57 0.65 9.22
C ARG A 77 0.52 -0.71 8.52
N GLN A 78 0.45 -0.70 7.19
CA GLN A 78 0.50 -1.93 6.40
C GLN A 78 1.88 -2.20 5.80
N LEU A 79 2.18 -3.49 5.63
CA LEU A 79 3.30 -4.00 4.86
C LEU A 79 2.77 -4.57 3.53
N SER A 80 3.31 -4.10 2.42
CA SER A 80 3.03 -4.64 1.08
C SER A 80 4.29 -5.30 0.53
N ILE A 81 4.14 -6.54 0.04
CA ILE A 81 5.22 -7.36 -0.50
C ILE A 81 4.95 -7.60 -1.99
N TYR A 82 5.89 -7.18 -2.84
CA TYR A 82 5.75 -7.23 -4.31
C TYR A 82 6.73 -8.21 -4.98
N ARG A 83 7.46 -9.01 -4.19
CA ARG A 83 8.33 -10.07 -4.71
C ARG A 83 7.99 -11.42 -4.10
N GLN A 84 7.63 -12.36 -4.97
CA GLN A 84 7.34 -13.74 -4.58
C GLN A 84 8.51 -14.37 -3.83
N SER A 85 9.75 -14.12 -4.26
CA SER A 85 10.95 -14.63 -3.58
C SER A 85 11.15 -14.13 -2.14
N ILE A 86 10.42 -13.09 -1.72
CA ILE A 86 10.34 -12.68 -0.32
C ILE A 86 9.23 -13.48 0.38
N CYS A 87 8.05 -13.58 -0.23
CA CYS A 87 6.94 -14.41 0.26
C CYS A 87 7.37 -15.87 0.49
N ASP A 88 8.16 -16.44 -0.42
CA ASP A 88 8.66 -17.82 -0.35
C ASP A 88 9.57 -18.08 0.85
N LYS A 89 10.11 -17.01 1.46
CA LYS A 89 10.95 -17.10 2.67
C LYS A 89 10.16 -16.87 3.95
N LEU A 90 8.91 -16.42 3.86
CA LEU A 90 8.07 -16.19 5.04
C LEU A 90 7.56 -17.54 5.54
N ILE A 91 7.83 -17.82 6.81
CA ILE A 91 7.30 -18.99 7.50
C ILE A 91 6.10 -18.50 8.31
N LEU A 92 4.93 -19.06 8.00
CA LEU A 92 3.71 -18.80 8.73
C LEU A 92 3.84 -19.46 10.12
N GLU A 93 3.98 -18.66 11.18
CA GLU A 93 4.11 -19.21 12.53
C GLU A 93 2.74 -19.46 13.18
N LYS A 94 1.78 -18.54 12.96
CA LYS A 94 0.46 -18.57 13.58
C LYS A 94 -0.59 -17.94 12.67
N VAL A 95 -1.82 -18.42 12.77
CA VAL A 95 -2.99 -17.85 12.10
C VAL A 95 -4.07 -17.59 13.12
N TYR A 96 -4.73 -16.44 13.04
CA TYR A 96 -5.82 -16.08 13.94
C TYR A 96 -7.09 -15.80 13.13
N SER A 97 -8.23 -16.25 13.64
CA SER A 97 -9.54 -15.92 13.09
C SER A 97 -9.86 -14.44 13.30
N ALA A 98 -10.25 -13.75 12.23
CA ALA A 98 -10.65 -12.35 12.29
C ALA A 98 -12.01 -12.12 12.98
N ILE A 99 -12.79 -13.20 13.19
CA ILE A 99 -14.14 -13.12 13.78
C ILE A 99 -14.06 -13.23 15.30
N ASP A 100 -13.30 -14.19 15.81
CA ASP A 100 -13.27 -14.55 17.24
C ASP A 100 -11.86 -14.57 17.85
N GLY A 101 -10.82 -14.21 17.08
CA GLY A 101 -9.44 -14.10 17.56
C GLY A 101 -8.78 -15.44 17.91
N ARG A 102 -9.43 -16.57 17.63
CA ARG A 102 -8.87 -17.90 17.96
C ARG A 102 -7.71 -18.26 17.05
N GLU A 103 -6.68 -18.86 17.64
CA GLU A 103 -5.55 -19.41 16.90
C GLU A 103 -5.99 -20.66 16.12
N MET A 104 -5.73 -20.66 14.82
CA MET A 104 -6.03 -21.74 13.89
C MET A 104 -4.82 -22.67 13.82
N LYS A 105 -5.04 -23.99 13.81
CA LYS A 105 -3.97 -24.95 13.59
C LYS A 105 -3.46 -24.84 12.15
N LEU A 106 -2.15 -24.70 12.01
CA LEU A 106 -1.46 -24.89 10.75
C LEU A 106 -1.41 -26.40 10.45
N SER A 107 -1.90 -26.80 9.28
CA SER A 107 -1.91 -28.20 8.82
C SER A 107 -0.57 -28.62 8.25
#